data_AF-A0A0K6GBQ9-F1
#
_entry.id   AF-A0A0K6GBQ9-F1
#
_cell.length_a   1.000
_cell.length_b   1.000
_cell.length_c   1.000
_cell.angle_alpha   90.00
_cell.angle_beta   90.00
_cell.angle_gamma   90.00
#
_symmetry.space_group_name_H-M   'P 1'
#
loop_
_entity.id
_entity.type
_entity.pdbx_description
1 polymer ?
#
loop_
_entity_poly.entity_id
_entity_poly.type
_entity_poly.pdbx_seq_one_letter_code
_entity_poly.pdbx_strand_id
1 'polypeptide(L)'
;MQASLETHNLGFERWVSVLTIRDSQDWEIAFKFSHLIRELVCLDGTILPSESSVLARFPRLRAVCVDSHEDVRPVTGVHRFAYRDVFSSLPSTLRHLEIKHAHGPDVNVISCVKRHCPELESLWLGRCTMFNRTPSCSFWASFPLEHDSYISSEGTDGYAHSLGDELSALRNLRSIRLGIYLVPSTTVLAHRLFHARNLPVPPIINWQTQLHPPPHTNQNEQNPQPQPQLAQISDLVALLHQAPEKDACKQCHQEFFPSTQSAESDATGILKEMLARLELVEWMDWYSPFHLGVRSCLLETRGEVSSA
;
A
#
# COMPACT_ATOMS: atom_id res chain seq x y z
N MET A 1 32.45 -30.76 19.77
CA MET A 1 32.28 -29.73 20.82
C MET A 1 30.79 -29.46 20.98
N GLN A 2 30.23 -29.69 22.16
CA GLN A 2 28.85 -29.28 22.48
C GLN A 2 28.87 -27.84 23.01
N ALA A 3 27.90 -27.02 22.61
CA ALA A 3 27.76 -25.66 23.10
C ALA A 3 27.45 -25.66 24.61
N SER A 4 27.92 -24.64 25.34
CA SER A 4 27.54 -24.47 26.75
C SER A 4 26.05 -24.16 26.90
N LEU A 5 25.48 -24.44 28.07
CA LEU A 5 24.09 -24.11 28.39
C LEU A 5 23.78 -22.61 28.19
N GLU A 6 24.72 -21.74 28.56
CA GLU A 6 24.60 -20.29 28.37
C GLU A 6 24.53 -19.91 26.89
N THR A 7 25.38 -20.53 26.06
CA THR A 7 25.39 -20.30 24.61
C THR A 7 24.08 -20.79 23.98
N HIS A 8 23.56 -21.92 24.45
CA HIS A 8 22.28 -22.46 24.01
C HIS A 8 21.12 -21.51 24.38
N ASN A 9 21.08 -21.01 25.61
CA ASN A 9 20.04 -20.07 26.06
C ASN A 9 20.08 -18.76 25.27
N LEU A 10 21.28 -18.20 25.03
CA LEU A 10 21.43 -17.00 24.20
C LEU A 10 20.96 -17.24 22.76
N GLY A 11 21.29 -18.39 22.19
CA GLY A 11 20.83 -18.80 20.86
C GLY A 11 19.31 -18.91 20.81
N PHE A 12 18.71 -19.55 21.81
CA PHE A 12 17.27 -19.70 21.94
C PHE A 12 16.54 -18.36 22.08
N GLU A 13 16.99 -17.47 22.97
CA GLU A 13 16.39 -16.14 23.14
C GLU A 13 16.43 -15.32 21.85
N ARG A 14 17.55 -15.35 21.13
CA ARG A 14 17.67 -14.68 19.83
C ARG A 14 16.74 -15.30 18.80
N TRP A 15 16.66 -16.62 18.76
CA TRP A 15 15.78 -17.32 17.82
C TRP A 15 14.30 -16.98 18.05
N VAL A 16 13.85 -16.91 19.31
CA VAL A 16 12.46 -16.59 19.65
C VAL A 16 12.16 -15.09 19.61
N SER A 17 13.19 -14.23 19.51
CA SER A 17 12.98 -12.77 19.46
C SER A 17 12.24 -12.28 18.21
N VAL A 18 12.22 -13.09 17.14
CA VAL A 18 11.50 -12.83 15.90
C VAL A 18 10.60 -14.02 15.62
N LEU A 19 9.29 -13.80 15.47
CA LEU A 19 8.34 -14.88 15.19
C LEU A 19 7.37 -14.51 14.07
N THR A 20 7.04 -15.50 13.25
CA THR A 20 5.98 -15.39 12.24
C THR A 20 4.76 -16.16 12.72
N ILE A 21 3.63 -15.47 12.84
CA ILE A 21 2.31 -16.06 13.09
C ILE A 21 1.71 -16.38 11.72
N ARG A 22 1.55 -17.67 11.42
CA ARG A 22 1.02 -18.16 10.14
C ARG A 22 -0.46 -18.50 10.25
N ASP A 23 -0.89 -18.95 11.41
CA ASP A 23 -2.28 -19.24 11.73
C ASP A 23 -2.65 -18.83 13.15
N SER A 24 -3.92 -18.94 13.52
CA SER A 24 -4.40 -18.52 14.83
C SER A 24 -3.86 -19.37 16.00
N GLN A 25 -3.39 -20.60 15.74
CA GLN A 25 -2.89 -21.50 16.78
C GLN A 25 -1.46 -21.12 17.21
N ASP A 26 -0.67 -20.53 16.31
CA ASP A 26 0.68 -20.02 16.60
C ASP A 26 0.72 -19.02 17.75
N TRP A 27 -0.39 -18.32 18.03
CA TRP A 27 -0.51 -17.42 19.17
C TRP A 27 -0.27 -18.12 20.51
N GLU A 28 -0.69 -19.37 20.67
CA GLU A 28 -0.46 -20.14 21.90
C GLU A 28 1.04 -20.34 22.16
N ILE A 29 1.82 -20.54 21.10
CA ILE A 29 3.28 -20.67 21.16
C ILE A 29 3.88 -19.30 21.45
N ALA A 30 3.44 -18.26 20.75
CA ALA A 30 3.92 -16.90 20.93
C ALA A 30 3.75 -16.42 22.38
N PHE A 31 2.62 -16.72 23.02
CA PHE A 31 2.37 -16.29 24.40
C PHE A 31 3.31 -16.92 25.42
N LYS A 32 3.75 -18.17 25.21
CA LYS A 32 4.75 -18.84 26.08
C LYS A 32 6.06 -18.06 26.15
N PHE A 33 6.39 -17.32 25.10
CA PHE A 33 7.63 -16.56 24.98
C PHE A 33 7.40 -15.05 24.80
N SER A 34 6.24 -14.55 25.21
CA SER A 34 5.83 -13.15 25.03
C SER A 34 6.83 -12.12 25.56
N HIS A 35 7.58 -12.46 26.60
CA HIS A 35 8.61 -11.62 27.22
C HIS A 35 9.96 -11.61 26.47
N LEU A 36 10.14 -12.48 25.48
CA LEU A 36 11.35 -12.59 24.65
C LEU A 36 11.15 -12.00 23.26
N ILE A 37 9.91 -12.09 22.73
CA ILE A 37 9.56 -11.62 21.39
C ILE A 37 9.71 -10.09 21.28
N ARG A 38 10.45 -9.67 20.26
CA ARG A 38 10.69 -8.28 19.88
C ARG A 38 10.09 -7.94 18.52
N GLU A 39 9.90 -8.93 17.66
CA GLU A 39 9.39 -8.72 16.31
C GLU A 39 8.33 -9.79 15.98
N LEU A 40 7.23 -9.35 15.40
CA LEU A 40 6.16 -10.22 14.92
C LEU A 40 5.87 -9.95 13.44
N VAL A 41 5.74 -11.03 12.67
CA VAL A 41 5.16 -11.01 11.33
C VAL A 41 3.84 -11.77 11.38
N CYS A 42 2.74 -11.07 11.25
CA CYS A 42 1.39 -11.61 11.26
C CYS A 42 0.89 -11.76 9.82
N LEU A 43 0.67 -13.01 9.38
CA LEU A 43 0.08 -13.27 8.07
C LEU A 43 -1.43 -12.98 8.06
N ASP A 44 -2.01 -12.98 6.87
CA ASP A 44 -3.42 -12.65 6.66
C ASP A 44 -4.33 -13.56 7.50
N GLY A 45 -5.38 -12.99 8.08
CA GLY A 45 -6.35 -13.70 8.93
C GLY A 45 -5.85 -14.13 10.32
N THR A 46 -4.60 -13.84 10.70
CA THR A 46 -4.06 -14.29 12.00
C THR A 46 -4.52 -13.44 13.20
N ILE A 47 -4.79 -12.15 13.00
CA ILE A 47 -5.39 -11.29 14.03
C ILE A 47 -6.91 -11.34 13.88
N LEU A 48 -7.54 -12.13 14.75
CA LEU A 48 -9.00 -12.28 14.76
C LEU A 48 -9.67 -11.03 15.34
N PRO A 49 -10.92 -10.70 14.93
CA PRO A 49 -11.65 -9.56 15.47
C PRO A 49 -11.81 -9.59 17.00
N SER A 50 -12.02 -10.80 17.55
CA SER A 50 -12.10 -11.02 19.00
C SER A 50 -10.78 -10.82 19.72
N GLU A 51 -9.67 -10.83 19.00
CA GLU A 51 -8.29 -10.75 19.50
C GLU A 51 -7.58 -9.48 18.99
N SER A 52 -8.35 -8.41 18.71
CA SER A 52 -7.79 -7.16 18.17
C SER A 52 -6.76 -6.47 19.09
N SER A 53 -6.64 -6.89 20.35
CA SER A 53 -5.66 -6.40 21.32
C SER A 53 -4.46 -7.35 21.54
N VAL A 54 -4.36 -8.43 20.73
CA VAL A 54 -3.37 -9.50 20.95
C VAL A 54 -1.93 -9.02 21.01
N LEU A 55 -1.58 -8.01 20.21
CA LEU A 55 -0.23 -7.44 20.15
C LEU A 55 0.19 -6.74 21.45
N ALA A 56 -0.77 -6.22 22.23
CA ALA A 56 -0.48 -5.55 23.50
C ALA A 56 0.05 -6.52 24.57
N ARG A 57 -0.05 -7.84 24.36
CA ARG A 57 0.42 -8.88 25.29
C ARG A 57 1.94 -9.11 25.24
N PHE A 58 2.64 -8.44 24.33
CA PHE A 58 4.08 -8.62 24.11
C PHE A 58 4.85 -7.39 24.64
N PRO A 59 5.30 -7.39 25.90
CA PRO A 59 5.84 -6.20 26.58
C PRO A 59 7.20 -5.72 26.05
N ARG A 60 7.83 -6.48 25.14
CA ARG A 60 9.12 -6.13 24.51
C ARG A 60 9.02 -5.97 23.00
N LEU A 61 7.81 -6.00 22.44
CA LEU A 61 7.57 -5.88 21.01
C LEU A 61 8.01 -4.50 20.51
N ARG A 62 8.89 -4.49 19.52
CA ARG A 62 9.46 -3.28 18.89
C ARG A 62 9.10 -3.16 17.42
N ALA A 63 8.92 -4.26 16.71
CA ALA A 63 8.51 -4.25 15.31
C ALA A 63 7.32 -5.19 15.07
N VAL A 64 6.37 -4.76 14.24
CA VAL A 64 5.27 -5.59 13.78
C VAL A 64 5.03 -5.36 12.29
N CYS A 65 4.92 -6.44 11.54
CA CYS A 65 4.38 -6.46 10.18
C CYS A 65 3.05 -7.23 10.19
N VAL A 66 1.96 -6.62 9.74
CA VAL A 66 0.62 -7.24 9.64
C VAL A 66 0.16 -7.24 8.19
N ASP A 67 -0.09 -8.42 7.63
CA ASP A 67 -0.92 -8.53 6.43
C ASP A 67 -2.40 -8.37 6.82
N SER A 68 -2.99 -7.26 6.39
CA SER A 68 -4.30 -6.78 6.83
C SER A 68 -5.36 -6.93 5.74
N HIS A 69 -5.17 -7.80 4.77
CA HIS A 69 -6.12 -7.96 3.66
C HIS A 69 -7.53 -8.40 4.09
N GLU A 70 -7.67 -9.14 5.18
CA GLU A 70 -8.97 -9.44 5.78
C GLU A 70 -9.58 -8.31 6.65
N ASP A 71 -9.04 -7.09 6.61
CA ASP A 71 -9.63 -5.92 7.27
C ASP A 71 -10.95 -5.44 6.64
N VAL A 72 -11.39 -6.12 5.58
CA VAL A 72 -12.63 -5.84 4.87
C VAL A 72 -13.49 -7.10 4.76
N ARG A 73 -14.81 -6.95 4.92
CA ARG A 73 -15.77 -8.04 4.70
C ARG A 73 -16.93 -7.58 3.81
N PRO A 74 -17.34 -8.41 2.83
CA PRO A 74 -18.56 -8.13 2.08
C PRO A 74 -19.76 -8.18 3.01
N VAL A 75 -20.61 -7.15 2.97
CA VAL A 75 -21.88 -7.15 3.70
C VAL A 75 -22.90 -7.91 2.87
N THR A 76 -23.57 -8.89 3.47
CA THR A 76 -24.60 -9.68 2.77
C THR A 76 -25.73 -8.78 2.25
N GLY A 77 -26.05 -8.89 0.96
CA GLY A 77 -27.19 -8.22 0.34
C GLY A 77 -26.97 -6.77 -0.11
N VAL A 78 -25.76 -6.20 0.07
CA VAL A 78 -25.42 -4.85 -0.42
C VAL A 78 -24.03 -4.89 -1.04
N HIS A 79 -23.80 -4.21 -2.18
CA HIS A 79 -22.47 -3.95 -2.73
C HIS A 79 -21.67 -2.95 -1.86
N ARG A 80 -21.63 -3.19 -0.55
CA ARG A 80 -20.90 -2.40 0.44
C ARG A 80 -20.02 -3.33 1.24
N PHE A 81 -18.85 -2.81 1.62
CA PHE A 81 -17.94 -3.51 2.50
C PHE A 81 -17.96 -2.87 3.88
N ALA A 82 -17.80 -3.71 4.89
CA ALA A 82 -17.53 -3.28 6.25
C ALA A 82 -16.04 -3.40 6.50
N TYR A 83 -15.42 -2.30 6.89
CA TYR A 83 -14.04 -2.28 7.36
C TYR A 83 -14.00 -2.59 8.85
N ARG A 84 -12.99 -3.35 9.27
CA ARG A 84 -12.65 -3.55 10.68
C ARG A 84 -11.31 -2.90 10.98
N ASP A 85 -11.13 -2.50 12.22
CA ASP A 85 -9.81 -2.11 12.70
C ASP A 85 -8.88 -3.33 12.73
N VAL A 86 -7.65 -3.14 12.27
CA VAL A 86 -6.61 -4.19 12.28
C VAL A 86 -6.28 -4.60 13.73
N PHE A 87 -6.21 -3.61 14.63
CA PHE A 87 -6.00 -3.81 16.05
C PHE A 87 -6.64 -2.68 16.85
N SER A 88 -7.02 -2.98 18.09
CA SER A 88 -7.62 -2.02 19.03
C SER A 88 -6.62 -1.48 20.06
N SER A 89 -5.46 -2.13 20.20
CA SER A 89 -4.40 -1.73 21.12
C SER A 89 -3.03 -2.23 20.65
N LEU A 90 -1.99 -1.45 20.97
CA LEU A 90 -0.59 -1.76 20.67
C LEU A 90 0.27 -1.61 21.94
N PRO A 91 1.41 -2.31 22.04
CA PRO A 91 2.36 -2.10 23.13
C PRO A 91 3.12 -0.78 22.94
N SER A 92 3.32 -0.02 24.03
CA SER A 92 4.03 1.27 23.98
C SER A 92 5.52 1.16 23.63
N THR A 93 6.07 -0.06 23.66
CA THR A 93 7.44 -0.36 23.23
C THR A 93 7.60 -0.43 21.72
N LEU A 94 6.51 -0.44 20.94
CA LEU A 94 6.55 -0.50 19.49
C LEU A 94 7.28 0.73 18.92
N ARG A 95 8.14 0.49 17.94
CA ARG A 95 8.94 1.50 17.22
C ARG A 95 8.75 1.43 15.71
N HIS A 96 8.44 0.25 15.19
CA HIS A 96 8.22 0.03 13.76
C HIS A 96 6.90 -0.70 13.55
N LEU A 97 6.03 -0.12 12.73
CA LEU A 97 4.77 -0.73 12.35
C LEU A 97 4.68 -0.77 10.83
N GLU A 98 4.33 -1.94 10.32
CA GLU A 98 4.12 -2.21 8.91
C GLU A 98 2.76 -2.87 8.72
N ILE A 99 1.89 -2.20 7.98
CA ILE A 99 0.61 -2.72 7.53
C ILE A 99 0.75 -3.04 6.05
N LYS A 100 0.40 -4.26 5.65
CA LYS A 100 0.36 -4.68 4.24
C LYS A 100 -1.06 -4.97 3.81
N HIS A 101 -1.30 -4.74 2.53
CA HIS A 101 -2.52 -5.15 1.84
C HIS A 101 -3.83 -4.69 2.51
N ALA A 102 -3.83 -3.58 3.26
CA ALA A 102 -5.03 -3.07 3.91
C ALA A 102 -6.02 -2.49 2.88
N HIS A 103 -7.31 -2.67 3.14
CA HIS A 103 -8.39 -1.96 2.44
C HIS A 103 -9.01 -0.86 3.31
N GLY A 104 -8.94 -1.02 4.63
CA GLY A 104 -9.45 -0.07 5.61
C GLY A 104 -8.73 1.27 5.57
N PRO A 105 -9.34 2.33 6.11
CA PRO A 105 -8.76 3.66 6.08
C PRO A 105 -7.54 3.78 7.02
N ASP A 106 -6.45 4.37 6.53
CA ASP A 106 -5.20 4.56 7.30
C ASP A 106 -5.41 5.33 8.62
N VAL A 107 -6.42 6.21 8.67
CA VAL A 107 -6.74 7.01 9.85
C VAL A 107 -7.01 6.15 11.09
N ASN A 108 -7.56 4.94 10.93
CA ASN A 108 -7.82 4.03 12.04
C ASN A 108 -6.51 3.49 12.63
N VAL A 109 -5.57 3.11 11.75
CA VAL A 109 -4.21 2.67 12.13
C VAL A 109 -3.48 3.81 12.82
N ILE A 110 -3.45 5.00 12.20
CA ILE A 110 -2.76 6.18 12.73
C ILE A 110 -3.34 6.58 14.10
N SER A 111 -4.67 6.59 14.25
CA SER A 111 -5.34 6.91 15.52
C SER A 111 -4.94 5.96 16.64
N CYS A 112 -4.81 4.67 16.34
CA CYS A 112 -4.39 3.68 17.32
C CYS A 112 -2.90 3.85 17.69
N VAL A 113 -2.03 4.08 16.70
CA VAL A 113 -0.61 4.37 16.92
C VAL A 113 -0.43 5.61 17.80
N LYS A 114 -1.13 6.72 17.52
CA LYS A 114 -1.07 7.95 18.33
C LYS A 114 -1.40 7.71 19.79
N ARG A 115 -2.38 6.84 20.05
CA ARG A 115 -2.85 6.54 21.40
C ARG A 115 -1.87 5.67 22.19
N HIS A 116 -1.25 4.70 21.52
CA HIS A 116 -0.53 3.63 22.21
C HIS A 116 1.00 3.68 22.03
N CYS A 117 1.48 4.27 20.95
CA CYS A 117 2.89 4.23 20.52
C CYS A 117 3.40 5.64 20.19
N PRO A 118 3.43 6.59 21.15
CA PRO A 118 3.87 7.97 20.88
C PRO A 118 5.34 8.07 20.44
N GLU A 119 6.11 7.02 20.72
CA GLU A 119 7.53 6.90 20.40
C GLU A 119 7.79 6.14 19.08
N LEU A 120 6.77 5.95 18.22
CA LEU A 120 6.93 5.27 16.94
C LEU A 120 7.96 6.00 16.06
N GLU A 121 8.87 5.25 15.43
CA GLU A 121 9.94 5.76 14.58
C GLU A 121 9.71 5.48 13.10
N SER A 122 9.03 4.39 12.75
CA SER A 122 8.72 4.01 11.37
C SER A 122 7.29 3.52 11.22
N LEU A 123 6.60 4.02 10.19
CA LEU A 123 5.24 3.62 9.84
C LEU A 123 5.13 3.29 8.34
N TRP A 124 4.75 2.06 8.01
CA TRP A 124 4.37 1.67 6.65
C TRP A 124 2.87 1.39 6.59
N LEU A 125 2.17 2.18 5.76
CA LEU A 125 0.77 2.03 5.43
C LEU A 125 0.63 1.46 4.01
N GLY A 126 0.74 0.14 3.90
CA GLY A 126 0.63 -0.61 2.65
C GLY A 126 -0.82 -0.98 2.33
N ARG A 127 -1.28 -0.57 1.16
CA ARG A 127 -2.64 -0.85 0.66
C ARG A 127 -2.69 -2.15 -0.13
N CYS A 128 -3.85 -2.80 -0.16
CA CYS A 128 -4.11 -3.77 -1.22
C CYS A 128 -4.13 -2.99 -2.54
N THR A 129 -3.56 -3.56 -3.60
CA THR A 129 -3.57 -2.96 -4.94
C THR A 129 -3.89 -4.06 -5.95
N MET A 130 -4.20 -3.68 -7.19
CA MET A 130 -4.40 -4.67 -8.26
C MET A 130 -3.10 -5.41 -8.66
N PHE A 131 -1.93 -5.01 -8.14
CA PHE A 131 -0.63 -5.57 -8.51
C PHE A 131 -0.02 -6.49 -7.45
N ASN A 132 -0.44 -6.38 -6.17
CA ASN A 132 0.26 -7.01 -5.05
C ASN A 132 -0.41 -8.29 -4.51
N ARG A 133 -1.35 -8.89 -5.24
CA ARG A 133 -1.99 -10.17 -4.88
C ARG A 133 -2.11 -11.09 -6.08
N THR A 134 -1.92 -12.38 -5.85
CA THR A 134 -2.19 -13.45 -6.83
C THR A 134 -2.86 -14.61 -6.09
N PRO A 135 -4.13 -14.96 -6.40
CA PRO A 135 -5.01 -14.33 -7.39
C PRO A 135 -5.39 -12.89 -7.00
N SER A 136 -5.90 -12.12 -7.98
CA SER A 136 -6.32 -10.73 -7.78
C SER A 136 -7.41 -10.63 -6.71
N CYS A 137 -7.37 -9.58 -5.89
CA CYS A 137 -8.34 -9.38 -4.83
C CYS A 137 -9.75 -9.10 -5.39
N SER A 138 -10.76 -9.79 -4.86
CA SER A 138 -12.16 -9.62 -5.27
C SER A 138 -12.78 -8.29 -4.87
N PHE A 139 -12.20 -7.58 -3.90
CA PHE A 139 -12.61 -6.22 -3.48
C PHE A 139 -12.75 -5.28 -4.68
N TRP A 140 -11.76 -5.31 -5.58
CA TRP A 140 -11.68 -4.46 -6.76
C TRP A 140 -12.79 -4.70 -7.79
N ALA A 141 -13.41 -5.88 -7.80
CA ALA A 141 -14.54 -6.14 -8.69
C ALA A 141 -15.78 -5.31 -8.33
N SER A 142 -15.90 -4.91 -7.06
CA SER A 142 -16.99 -4.06 -6.58
C SER A 142 -16.67 -2.57 -6.68
N PHE A 143 -15.39 -2.22 -6.81
CA PHE A 143 -14.91 -0.83 -6.86
C PHE A 143 -13.98 -0.59 -8.05
N PRO A 144 -14.45 -0.83 -9.28
CA PRO A 144 -13.63 -0.73 -10.49
C PRO A 144 -13.14 0.68 -10.79
N LEU A 145 -13.76 1.70 -10.19
CA LEU A 145 -13.45 3.12 -10.40
C LEU A 145 -12.84 3.79 -9.15
N GLU A 146 -12.85 3.13 -7.99
CA GLU A 146 -12.26 3.73 -6.77
C GLU A 146 -10.75 3.54 -6.69
N HIS A 147 -10.10 2.98 -7.73
CA HIS A 147 -8.65 2.93 -7.84
C HIS A 147 -8.00 4.31 -7.75
N ASP A 148 -8.73 5.37 -8.10
CA ASP A 148 -8.30 6.76 -7.97
C ASP A 148 -7.92 7.13 -6.54
N SER A 149 -8.49 6.43 -5.55
CA SER A 149 -8.16 6.64 -4.13
C SER A 149 -6.73 6.21 -3.77
N TYR A 150 -6.09 5.39 -4.62
CA TYR A 150 -4.76 4.82 -4.40
C TYR A 150 -3.80 5.10 -5.55
N ILE A 151 -4.31 5.61 -6.68
CA ILE A 151 -3.57 5.94 -7.90
C ILE A 151 -4.07 7.30 -8.34
N SER A 152 -3.43 8.36 -7.85
CA SER A 152 -3.73 9.73 -8.26
C SER A 152 -2.58 10.66 -7.96
N SER A 153 -2.30 11.56 -8.91
CA SER A 153 -1.45 12.74 -8.70
C SER A 153 -2.28 14.02 -8.51
N GLU A 154 -3.61 13.92 -8.55
CA GLU A 154 -4.51 15.05 -8.28
C GLU A 154 -4.78 15.18 -6.78
N GLY A 155 -4.72 16.41 -6.25
CA GLY A 155 -4.98 16.67 -4.83
C GLY A 155 -3.85 16.24 -3.89
N THR A 156 -2.67 15.93 -4.42
CA THR A 156 -1.49 15.47 -3.68
C THR A 156 -1.13 16.39 -2.50
N ASP A 157 -1.18 17.72 -2.67
CA ASP A 157 -0.89 18.67 -1.59
C ASP A 157 -1.89 18.57 -0.44
N GLY A 158 -3.19 18.49 -0.77
CA GLY A 158 -4.26 18.35 0.22
C GLY A 158 -4.18 17.02 0.97
N TYR A 159 -3.80 15.95 0.27
CA TYR A 159 -3.51 14.66 0.88
C TYR A 159 -2.32 14.75 1.84
N ALA A 160 -1.20 15.35 1.41
CA ALA A 160 0.01 15.49 2.23
C ALA A 160 -0.25 16.33 3.48
N HIS A 161 -1.01 17.42 3.38
CA HIS A 161 -1.43 18.22 4.52
C HIS A 161 -2.29 17.42 5.51
N SER A 162 -3.32 16.74 5.01
CA SER A 162 -4.21 15.93 5.86
C SER A 162 -3.45 14.82 6.58
N LEU A 163 -2.53 14.15 5.87
CA LEU A 163 -1.67 13.12 6.46
C LEU A 163 -0.69 13.70 7.48
N GLY A 164 -0.07 14.84 7.18
CA GLY A 164 0.84 15.54 8.09
C GLY A 164 0.16 15.94 9.39
N ASP A 165 -1.06 16.48 9.31
CA ASP A 165 -1.88 16.80 10.49
C ASP A 165 -2.18 15.56 11.32
N GLU A 166 -2.56 14.46 10.67
CA GLU A 166 -2.82 13.20 11.36
C GLU A 166 -1.57 12.66 12.07
N LEU A 167 -0.40 12.73 11.43
CA LEU A 167 0.86 12.23 11.96
C LEU A 167 1.56 13.18 12.95
N SER A 168 1.12 14.44 13.06
CA SER A 168 1.79 15.51 13.85
C SER A 168 2.06 15.16 15.32
N ALA A 169 1.25 14.29 15.92
CA ALA A 169 1.43 13.84 17.30
C ALA A 169 2.59 12.82 17.46
N LEU A 170 3.02 12.17 16.38
CA LEU A 170 4.09 11.17 16.38
C LEU A 170 5.45 11.85 16.24
N ARG A 171 5.86 12.53 17.32
CA ARG A 171 7.03 13.41 17.32
C ARG A 171 8.34 12.71 16.95
N ASN A 172 8.43 11.40 17.13
CA ASN A 172 9.63 10.61 16.87
C ASN A 172 9.63 9.89 15.52
N LEU A 173 8.59 10.11 14.70
CA LEU A 173 8.46 9.49 13.39
C LEU A 173 9.56 10.00 12.47
N ARG A 174 10.40 9.08 12.01
CA ARG A 174 11.54 9.33 11.11
C ARG A 174 11.30 8.82 9.70
N SER A 175 10.54 7.73 9.58
CA SER A 175 10.30 7.09 8.28
C SER A 175 8.82 6.82 8.09
N ILE A 176 8.31 7.19 6.91
CA ILE A 176 6.99 6.77 6.46
C ILE A 176 7.08 6.13 5.08
N ARG A 177 6.31 5.06 4.89
CA ARG A 177 6.11 4.44 3.60
C ARG A 177 4.62 4.35 3.31
N LEU A 178 4.22 4.82 2.14
CA LEU A 178 2.82 4.96 1.76
C LEU A 178 2.55 4.10 0.53
N GLY A 179 1.57 3.20 0.65
CA GLY A 179 1.15 2.27 -0.40
C GLY A 179 0.22 2.90 -1.44
N ILE A 180 0.46 4.17 -1.80
CA ILE A 180 -0.28 4.89 -2.84
C ILE A 180 0.67 5.27 -3.97
N TYR A 181 0.15 5.29 -5.20
CA TYR A 181 0.85 5.72 -6.39
C TYR A 181 0.46 7.16 -6.70
N LEU A 182 1.43 8.08 -6.65
CA LEU A 182 1.21 9.48 -7.01
C LEU A 182 1.32 9.70 -8.53
N VAL A 183 0.57 8.91 -9.29
CA VAL A 183 0.57 8.87 -10.75
C VAL A 183 -0.85 9.16 -11.26
N PRO A 184 -1.06 9.78 -12.44
CA PRO A 184 -2.41 10.00 -12.96
C PRO A 184 -3.23 8.72 -13.00
N SER A 185 -4.50 8.77 -12.56
CA SER A 185 -5.39 7.60 -12.50
C SER A 185 -5.57 6.90 -13.84
N THR A 186 -5.48 7.66 -14.92
CA THR A 186 -5.58 7.16 -16.30
C THR A 186 -4.35 6.38 -16.77
N THR A 187 -3.26 6.35 -16.01
CA THR A 187 -1.99 5.73 -16.41
C THR A 187 -2.13 4.22 -16.68
N VAL A 188 -2.91 3.51 -15.87
CA VAL A 188 -3.17 2.08 -16.07
C VAL A 188 -3.90 1.85 -17.39
N LEU A 189 -4.91 2.67 -17.68
CA LEU A 189 -5.69 2.59 -18.91
C LEU A 189 -4.86 2.98 -20.13
N ALA A 190 -4.08 4.06 -20.03
CA ALA A 190 -3.15 4.50 -21.05
C ALA A 190 -2.17 3.38 -21.41
N HIS A 191 -1.61 2.72 -20.38
CA HIS A 191 -0.71 1.59 -20.57
C HIS A 191 -1.41 0.44 -21.30
N ARG A 192 -2.51 -0.07 -20.74
CA ARG A 192 -3.11 -1.33 -21.18
C ARG A 192 -3.89 -1.22 -22.49
N LEU A 193 -4.49 -0.06 -22.78
CA LEU A 193 -5.27 0.15 -24.01
C LEU A 193 -4.42 0.63 -25.18
N PHE A 194 -3.35 1.40 -24.92
CA PHE A 194 -2.59 2.07 -25.98
C PHE A 194 -1.12 1.64 -26.00
N HIS A 195 -0.35 1.91 -24.95
CA HIS A 195 1.09 1.69 -24.98
C HIS A 195 1.49 0.22 -25.14
N ALA A 196 0.76 -0.71 -24.52
CA ALA A 196 0.95 -2.15 -24.71
C ALA A 196 0.75 -2.60 -26.17
N ARG A 197 0.08 -1.77 -26.99
CA ARG A 197 -0.18 -1.99 -28.43
C ARG A 197 0.65 -1.05 -29.32
N ASN A 198 1.59 -0.30 -28.75
CA ASN A 198 2.36 0.75 -29.43
C ASN A 198 1.49 1.84 -30.08
N LEU A 199 0.33 2.15 -29.48
CA LEU A 199 -0.56 3.22 -29.93
C LEU A 199 -0.34 4.50 -29.11
N PRO A 200 -0.56 5.69 -29.69
CA PRO A 200 -0.54 6.94 -28.94
C PRO A 200 -1.77 7.06 -28.04
N VAL A 201 -1.61 7.68 -26.88
CA VAL A 201 -2.69 7.94 -25.93
C VAL A 201 -3.46 9.20 -26.36
N PRO A 202 -4.79 9.15 -26.48
CA PRO A 202 -5.60 10.34 -26.74
C PRO A 202 -5.70 11.22 -25.50
N PRO A 203 -5.98 12.54 -25.64
CA PRO A 203 -6.13 13.45 -24.49
C PRO A 203 -7.19 13.02 -23.47
N ILE A 204 -8.22 12.30 -23.93
CA ILE A 204 -9.28 11.75 -23.09
C ILE A 204 -9.42 10.26 -23.42
N ILE A 205 -9.28 9.42 -22.40
CA ILE A 205 -9.48 7.98 -22.51
C ILE A 205 -10.94 7.67 -22.19
N ASN A 206 -11.71 7.27 -23.20
CA ASN A 206 -13.06 6.73 -23.04
C ASN A 206 -13.01 5.21 -23.14
N TRP A 207 -12.75 4.56 -22.00
CA TRP A 207 -12.57 3.11 -21.92
C TRP A 207 -13.76 2.32 -22.48
N GLN A 208 -15.00 2.82 -22.33
CA GLN A 208 -16.21 2.12 -22.80
C GLN A 208 -16.21 1.90 -24.32
N THR A 209 -15.64 2.85 -25.05
CA THR A 209 -15.54 2.81 -26.52
C THR A 209 -14.21 2.26 -27.02
N GLN A 210 -13.16 2.29 -26.18
CA GLN A 210 -11.79 1.96 -26.58
C GLN A 210 -11.35 0.54 -26.20
N LEU A 211 -12.04 -0.10 -25.25
CA LEU A 211 -11.81 -1.50 -24.88
C LEU A 211 -12.13 -2.46 -26.03
N HIS A 212 -13.24 -2.22 -26.71
CA HIS A 212 -13.67 -2.97 -27.90
C HIS A 212 -13.51 -2.07 -29.13
N PRO A 213 -12.34 -2.06 -29.79
CA PRO A 213 -12.19 -1.29 -31.03
C PRO A 213 -13.26 -1.75 -32.04
N PRO A 214 -13.83 -0.83 -32.83
CA PRO A 214 -14.87 -1.19 -33.79
C PRO A 214 -14.35 -2.28 -34.73
N PRO A 215 -15.19 -3.27 -35.11
CA PRO A 215 -14.77 -4.32 -36.02
C PRO A 215 -14.19 -3.69 -37.29
N HIS A 216 -13.04 -4.21 -37.73
CA HIS A 216 -12.37 -3.77 -38.95
C HIS A 216 -13.39 -3.64 -40.07
N THR A 217 -13.47 -2.45 -40.66
CA THR A 217 -14.33 -2.17 -41.81
C THR A 217 -13.75 -2.93 -43.01
N ASN A 218 -14.15 -4.19 -43.18
CA ASN A 218 -14.03 -4.83 -44.48
C ASN A 218 -14.87 -4.00 -45.45
N GLN A 219 -14.22 -3.31 -46.38
CA GLN A 219 -14.82 -2.37 -47.34
C GLN A 219 -15.80 -3.04 -48.34
N ASN A 220 -16.31 -4.25 -48.08
CA ASN A 220 -16.99 -5.04 -49.09
C ASN A 220 -18.34 -5.68 -48.70
N GLU A 221 -18.97 -5.32 -47.58
CA GLU A 221 -20.29 -5.89 -47.26
C GLU A 221 -21.32 -4.83 -46.89
N GLN A 222 -22.37 -4.75 -47.72
CA GLN A 222 -23.62 -4.00 -47.52
C GLN A 222 -24.48 -4.65 -46.42
N ASN A 223 -23.91 -4.93 -45.26
CA ASN A 223 -24.67 -5.31 -44.07
C ASN A 223 -24.76 -4.11 -43.12
N PRO A 224 -25.89 -3.90 -42.42
CA PRO A 224 -25.97 -2.88 -41.38
C PRO A 224 -24.85 -3.17 -40.37
N GLN A 225 -23.89 -2.26 -40.23
CA GLN A 225 -22.82 -2.44 -39.25
C GLN A 225 -23.47 -2.66 -37.87
N PRO A 226 -23.13 -3.74 -37.14
CA PRO A 226 -23.55 -3.86 -35.75
C PRO A 226 -23.04 -2.62 -35.01
N GLN A 227 -23.93 -1.96 -34.27
CA GLN A 227 -23.55 -0.82 -33.44
C GLN A 227 -22.36 -1.20 -32.56
N PRO A 228 -21.38 -0.31 -32.34
CA PRO A 228 -20.25 -0.59 -31.46
C PRO A 228 -20.79 -1.00 -30.08
N GLN A 229 -20.53 -2.25 -29.68
CA GLN A 229 -20.92 -2.71 -28.35
C GLN A 229 -20.05 -1.99 -27.32
N LEU A 230 -20.70 -1.22 -26.45
CA LEU A 230 -20.02 -0.54 -25.34
C LEU A 230 -19.49 -1.60 -24.36
N ALA A 231 -18.23 -1.44 -23.96
CA ALA A 231 -17.62 -2.28 -22.96
C ALA A 231 -18.36 -2.17 -21.63
N GLN A 232 -18.51 -3.32 -20.96
CA GLN A 232 -19.15 -3.42 -19.66
C GLN A 232 -18.13 -3.22 -18.54
N ILE A 233 -18.60 -2.93 -17.33
CA ILE A 233 -17.73 -2.80 -16.14
C ILE A 233 -16.90 -4.06 -15.91
N SER A 234 -17.46 -5.24 -16.21
CA SER A 234 -16.73 -6.51 -16.12
C SER A 234 -15.50 -6.55 -17.06
N ASP A 235 -15.58 -5.92 -18.23
CA ASP A 235 -14.46 -5.83 -19.18
C ASP A 235 -13.36 -4.93 -18.63
N LEU A 236 -13.73 -3.81 -17.99
CA LEU A 236 -12.81 -2.92 -17.31
C LEU A 236 -12.10 -3.64 -16.14
N VAL A 237 -12.84 -4.34 -15.28
CA VAL A 237 -12.26 -5.13 -14.17
C VAL A 237 -11.29 -6.19 -14.72
N ALA A 238 -11.69 -6.91 -15.78
CA ALA A 238 -10.84 -7.91 -16.41
C ALA A 238 -9.56 -7.28 -16.97
N LEU A 239 -9.65 -6.09 -17.60
CA LEU A 239 -8.49 -5.34 -18.06
C LEU A 239 -7.59 -4.94 -16.90
N LEU A 240 -8.14 -4.38 -15.81
CA LEU A 240 -7.40 -3.89 -14.64
C LEU A 240 -6.77 -5.01 -13.79
N HIS A 241 -7.29 -6.23 -13.86
CA HIS A 241 -6.76 -7.38 -13.12
C HIS A 241 -5.80 -8.27 -13.90
N GLN A 242 -5.43 -7.88 -15.13
CA GLN A 242 -4.35 -8.54 -15.84
C GLN A 242 -3.06 -8.49 -15.03
N ALA A 243 -2.26 -9.55 -15.14
CA ALA A 243 -0.98 -9.64 -14.46
C ALA A 243 -0.13 -8.39 -14.76
N PRO A 244 0.55 -7.82 -13.76
CA PRO A 244 1.40 -6.65 -13.97
C PRO A 244 2.49 -6.95 -14.99
N GLU A 245 2.77 -5.97 -15.83
CA GLU A 245 3.95 -5.97 -16.67
C GLU A 245 5.22 -6.03 -15.80
N LYS A 246 6.24 -6.76 -16.29
CA LYS A 246 7.50 -6.92 -15.53
C LYS A 246 8.29 -5.62 -15.49
N ASP A 247 8.34 -4.94 -16.63
CA ASP A 247 9.16 -3.75 -16.85
C ASP A 247 8.26 -2.53 -17.07
N ALA A 248 8.69 -1.39 -16.55
CA ALA A 248 8.01 -0.13 -16.78
C ALA A 248 7.99 0.22 -18.27
N CYS A 249 6.80 0.56 -18.76
CA CYS A 249 6.62 0.99 -20.14
C CYS A 249 7.37 2.28 -20.42
N LYS A 250 8.22 2.28 -21.46
CA LYS A 250 8.98 3.47 -21.89
C LYS A 250 8.10 4.67 -22.19
N GLN A 251 6.95 4.45 -22.83
CA GLN A 251 6.02 5.53 -23.18
C GLN A 251 5.35 6.09 -21.92
N CYS A 252 4.87 5.24 -21.00
CA CYS A 252 4.35 5.71 -19.70
C CYS A 252 5.40 6.49 -18.91
N HIS A 253 6.66 6.05 -18.96
CA HIS A 253 7.75 6.74 -18.30
C HIS A 253 8.03 8.11 -18.95
N GLN A 254 7.95 8.24 -20.27
CA GLN A 254 8.15 9.54 -20.92
C GLN A 254 6.99 10.50 -20.65
N GLU A 255 5.76 10.00 -20.62
CA GLU A 255 4.55 10.81 -20.54
C GLU A 255 4.18 11.21 -19.11
N PHE A 256 4.27 10.28 -18.15
CA PHE A 256 3.69 10.45 -16.81
C PHE A 256 4.73 10.52 -15.67
N PHE A 257 5.97 10.09 -15.90
CA PHE A 257 6.99 10.09 -14.83
C PHE A 257 7.33 11.50 -14.32
N PRO A 258 7.50 12.54 -15.17
CA PRO A 258 7.85 13.88 -14.67
C PRO A 258 6.80 14.46 -13.72
N SER A 259 5.51 14.29 -14.01
CA SER A 259 4.43 14.76 -13.13
C SER A 259 4.37 13.94 -11.83
N THR A 260 4.58 12.62 -11.90
CA THR A 260 4.67 11.75 -10.73
C THR A 260 5.80 12.20 -9.80
N GLN A 261 6.99 12.45 -10.36
CA GLN A 261 8.15 12.88 -9.59
C GLN A 261 7.92 14.25 -8.92
N SER A 262 7.25 15.19 -9.60
CA SER A 262 6.85 16.46 -9.00
C SER A 262 5.91 16.24 -7.82
N ALA A 263 4.84 15.47 -8.04
CA ALA A 263 3.83 15.19 -7.00
C ALA A 263 4.45 14.53 -5.75
N GLU A 264 5.32 13.54 -5.93
CA GLU A 264 6.05 12.90 -4.82
C GLU A 264 6.96 13.90 -4.09
N SER A 265 7.67 14.76 -4.82
CA SER A 265 8.56 15.76 -4.25
C SER A 265 7.79 16.82 -3.46
N ASP A 266 6.68 17.31 -4.01
CA ASP A 266 5.83 18.33 -3.41
C ASP A 266 5.17 17.79 -2.13
N ALA A 267 4.58 16.58 -2.18
CA ALA A 267 4.03 15.92 -0.99
C ALA A 267 5.09 15.66 0.08
N THR A 268 6.28 15.17 -0.31
CA THR A 268 7.38 14.96 0.63
C THR A 268 7.83 16.27 1.27
N GLY A 269 7.87 17.37 0.51
CA GLY A 269 8.16 18.71 1.01
C GLY A 269 7.18 19.14 2.10
N ILE A 270 5.88 19.04 1.83
CA ILE A 270 4.81 19.36 2.79
C ILE A 270 4.93 18.51 4.07
N LEU A 271 5.10 17.19 3.92
CA LEU A 271 5.23 16.28 5.06
C LEU A 271 6.45 16.62 5.91
N LYS A 272 7.57 17.01 5.30
CA LYS A 272 8.79 17.44 6.01
C LYS A 272 8.55 18.71 6.82
N GLU A 273 7.84 19.69 6.27
CA GLU A 273 7.53 20.94 6.98
C GLU A 273 6.65 20.69 8.21
N MET A 274 5.73 19.73 8.12
CA MET A 274 4.80 19.39 9.20
C MET A 274 5.39 18.43 10.24
N LEU A 275 6.32 17.56 9.85
CA LEU A 275 6.87 16.49 10.69
C LEU A 275 8.38 16.70 10.93
N ALA A 276 8.70 17.41 12.01
CA ALA A 276 10.06 17.93 12.27
C ALA A 276 11.19 16.87 12.33
N ARG A 277 10.89 15.61 12.65
CA ARG A 277 11.87 14.51 12.74
C ARG A 277 11.83 13.55 11.55
N LEU A 278 11.01 13.84 10.55
CA LEU A 278 10.91 13.00 9.36
C LEU A 278 12.22 13.09 8.57
N GLU A 279 12.81 11.94 8.29
CA GLU A 279 14.08 11.74 7.59
C GLU A 279 13.85 11.07 6.22
N LEU A 280 12.83 10.23 6.11
CA LEU A 280 12.54 9.42 4.92
C LEU A 280 11.04 9.36 4.63
N VAL A 281 10.68 9.64 3.37
CA VAL A 281 9.36 9.35 2.80
C VAL A 281 9.54 8.39 1.63
N GLU A 282 8.74 7.32 1.61
CA GLU A 282 8.72 6.36 0.52
C GLU A 282 7.32 6.26 -0.08
N TRP A 283 7.24 6.49 -1.39
CA TRP A 283 6.00 6.36 -2.17
C TRP A 283 6.02 5.04 -2.95
N MET A 284 4.85 4.46 -3.22
CA MET A 284 4.75 3.29 -4.09
C MET A 284 5.07 3.70 -5.52
N ASP A 285 6.01 3.01 -6.15
CA ASP A 285 6.55 3.43 -7.44
C ASP A 285 5.93 2.63 -8.59
N TRP A 286 5.08 3.29 -9.38
CA TRP A 286 4.50 2.71 -10.58
C TRP A 286 5.58 2.26 -11.58
N TYR A 287 6.73 2.92 -11.61
CA TYR A 287 7.77 2.67 -12.61
C TYR A 287 8.82 1.65 -12.13
N SER A 288 8.59 1.05 -10.97
CA SER A 288 9.41 -0.03 -10.45
C SER A 288 8.99 -1.40 -11.01
N PRO A 289 9.82 -2.45 -10.88
CA PRO A 289 9.45 -3.78 -11.32
C PRO A 289 8.12 -4.25 -10.71
N PHE A 290 7.23 -4.75 -11.58
CA PHE A 290 5.87 -5.18 -11.22
C PHE A 290 4.99 -4.12 -10.54
N HIS A 291 5.40 -2.85 -10.56
CA HIS A 291 4.80 -1.76 -9.78
C HIS A 291 4.87 -1.97 -8.26
N LEU A 292 5.76 -2.83 -7.76
CA LEU A 292 5.78 -3.22 -6.33
C LEU A 292 6.93 -2.61 -5.52
N GLY A 293 7.81 -1.88 -6.18
CA GLY A 293 8.88 -1.13 -5.54
C GLY A 293 8.41 0.18 -4.95
N VAL A 294 9.38 0.88 -4.35
CA VAL A 294 9.17 2.17 -3.72
C VAL A 294 10.19 3.17 -4.24
N ARG A 295 9.81 4.44 -4.24
CA ARG A 295 10.73 5.53 -4.46
C ARG A 295 11.03 6.22 -3.14
N SER A 296 12.30 6.15 -2.74
CA SER A 296 12.78 6.80 -1.54
C SER A 296 13.12 8.26 -1.84
N CYS A 297 12.37 9.17 -1.23
CA CYS A 297 12.67 10.60 -1.23
C CYS A 297 13.50 10.89 0.02
N LEU A 298 14.83 10.78 -0.11
CA LEU A 298 15.75 11.15 0.95
C LEU A 298 15.73 12.66 1.14
N LEU A 299 15.60 13.06 2.40
CA LEU A 299 15.57 14.47 2.75
C LEU A 299 17.01 14.95 2.95
N GLU A 300 17.53 15.76 2.01
CA GLU A 300 18.78 16.48 2.27
C GLU A 300 18.58 17.36 3.51
N THR A 301 19.45 17.17 4.50
CA THR A 301 19.61 18.11 5.59
C THR A 301 20.16 19.39 4.97
N ARG A 302 19.42 20.49 5.05
CA ARG A 302 19.97 21.80 4.69
C ARG A 302 21.22 22.00 5.55
N GLY A 303 22.40 21.83 4.94
CA GLY A 303 23.66 22.19 5.56
C GLY A 303 23.58 23.64 6.00
N GLU A 304 24.01 23.90 7.23
CA GLU A 304 24.21 25.25 7.72
C GLU A 304 25.03 26.02 6.68
N VAL A 305 24.41 27.04 6.08
CA VAL A 305 25.14 28.03 5.29
C VAL A 305 26.02 28.76 6.28
N SER A 306 27.27 28.30 6.41
CA SER A 306 28.32 29.02 7.10
C SER A 306 28.52 30.34 6.35
N SER A 307 28.07 31.42 6.98
CA SER A 307 28.32 32.77 6.51
C SER A 307 29.79 33.09 6.78
N ALA A 308 30.53 33.37 5.71
CA ALA A 308 31.79 34.09 5.74
C ALA A 308 31.57 35.47 5.12
#